data_AF-A0A6A3G3R2-F1
#
_entry.id   AF-A0A6A3G3R2-F1
#
_cell.length_a   1.000
_cell.length_b   1.000
_cell.length_c   1.000
_cell.angle_alpha   90.00
_cell.angle_beta   90.00
_cell.angle_gamma   90.00
#
_symmetry.space_group_name_H-M   'P 1'
#
loop_
_entity.id
_entity.type
_entity.pdbx_description
1 polymer ?
#
loop_
_entity_poly.entity_id
_entity_poly.type
_entity_poly.pdbx_seq_one_letter_code
_entity_poly.pdbx_strand_id
1 'polypeptide(L)' 'MKAKKAAINTLKAVVAEGQKKLGKDNMTSLEKSQEDQLMDDINSLDPEMQDEGMSAETPPPKDMDEYEA' A
#
# COMPACT_ATOMS: atom_id res chain seq x y z
N MET A 1 -0.36 -37.61 33.45
CA MET A 1 -0.69 -36.22 33.87
C MET A 1 0.40 -35.20 33.56
N LYS A 2 1.68 -35.41 33.93
CA LYS A 2 2.79 -34.45 33.68
C LYS A 2 3.00 -34.12 32.18
N ALA A 3 3.03 -35.13 31.30
CA ALA A 3 3.20 -34.92 29.86
C ALA A 3 2.07 -34.08 29.24
N LYS A 4 0.82 -34.35 29.62
CA LYS A 4 -0.35 -33.56 29.19
C LYS A 4 -0.24 -32.10 29.61
N LYS A 5 0.20 -31.83 30.84
CA LYS A 5 0.40 -30.46 31.36
C LYS A 5 1.52 -29.73 30.61
N ALA A 6 2.63 -30.43 30.31
CA ALA A 6 3.72 -29.87 29.52
C ALA A 6 3.25 -29.49 28.11
N ALA A 7 2.53 -30.39 27.43
CA ALA A 7 1.99 -30.12 26.09
C ALA A 7 1.05 -28.90 26.07
N ILE A 8 0.15 -28.78 27.05
CA ILE A 8 -0.74 -27.62 27.17
C ILE A 8 0.06 -26.32 27.37
N ASN A 9 1.10 -26.35 28.20
CA ASN A 9 1.94 -25.18 28.42
C ASN A 9 2.72 -24.79 27.16
N THR A 10 3.22 -25.76 26.40
CA THR A 10 3.87 -25.50 25.11
C THR A 10 2.91 -24.86 24.12
N LEU A 11 1.68 -25.37 24.00
CA LEU A 11 0.67 -24.78 23.11
C LEU A 11 0.35 -23.34 23.51
N LYS A 12 0.21 -23.05 24.80
CA LYS A 12 0.00 -21.67 25.28
C LYS A 12 1.17 -20.74 24.94
N ALA A 13 2.40 -21.23 25.08
CA ALA A 13 3.59 -20.46 24.74
C ALA A 13 3.65 -20.14 23.23
N VAL A 14 3.35 -21.12 22.37
CA VAL A 14 3.31 -20.93 20.92
C VAL A 14 2.23 -19.91 20.52
N VAL A 15 1.04 -19.99 21.12
CA VAL A 15 -0.04 -19.02 20.86
C VAL A 15 0.37 -17.61 21.29
N ALA A 16 0.94 -17.46 22.49
CA ALA A 16 1.39 -16.16 22.98
C ALA A 16 2.53 -15.57 22.13
N GLU A 17 3.47 -16.41 21.66
CA GLU A 17 4.53 -15.99 20.76
C GLU A 17 3.97 -15.56 19.40
N GLY A 18 3.00 -16.29 18.85
CA GLY A 18 2.29 -15.92 17.62
C GLY A 18 1.61 -14.56 17.77
N GLN A 19 0.84 -14.36 18.84
CA GLN A 19 0.16 -13.09 19.10
C GLN A 19 1.14 -11.91 19.28
N LYS A 20 2.30 -12.13 19.89
CA LYS A 20 3.35 -11.09 20.02
C LYS A 20 3.93 -10.68 18.67
N LYS A 21 4.00 -11.60 17.71
CA LYS A 21 4.51 -11.34 16.35
C LYS A 21 3.48 -10.67 15.45
N LEU A 22 2.20 -10.76 15.79
CA LEU A 22 1.12 -10.02 15.13
C LEU A 22 1.02 -8.60 15.72
N GLY A 23 0.60 -7.64 14.90
CA GLY A 23 0.32 -6.27 15.33
C GLY A 23 -0.95 -6.17 16.20
N LYS A 24 -1.31 -4.94 16.63
CA LYS A 24 -2.49 -4.66 17.47
C LYS A 24 -3.83 -5.10 16.86
N ASP A 25 -3.86 -5.26 15.55
CA ASP A 25 -4.96 -5.67 14.67
C ASP A 25 -4.93 -7.16 14.33
N ASN A 26 -4.03 -7.94 14.95
CA ASN A 26 -3.74 -9.34 14.61
C ASN A 26 -3.21 -9.55 13.17
N MET A 27 -2.75 -8.49 12.50
CA MET A 27 -2.12 -8.61 11.18
C MET A 27 -0.60 -8.70 11.30
N THR A 28 0.00 -9.48 10.43
CA THR A 28 1.44 -9.49 10.23
C THR A 28 1.90 -8.15 9.62
N SER A 29 3.19 -7.81 9.77
CA SER A 29 3.75 -6.62 9.11
C SER A 29 3.62 -6.66 7.58
N LEU A 30 3.59 -7.86 7.00
CA LEU A 30 3.41 -8.04 5.56
C LEU A 30 1.98 -7.69 5.13
N GLU A 31 0.98 -8.18 5.86
CA GLU A 31 -0.43 -7.88 5.58
C GLU A 31 -0.72 -6.38 5.72
N LYS A 32 -0.20 -5.74 6.77
CA LYS A 32 -0.30 -4.28 6.92
C LYS A 32 0.34 -3.53 5.76
N SER A 33 1.53 -3.94 5.33
CA SER A 33 2.22 -3.30 4.20
C SER A 33 1.44 -3.43 2.90
N GLN A 34 0.72 -4.54 2.70
CA GLN A 34 -0.15 -4.73 1.54
C GLN A 34 -1.41 -3.87 1.63
N GLU A 35 -1.99 -3.74 2.83
CA GLU A 35 -3.13 -2.85 3.08
C GLU A 35 -2.75 -1.38 2.87
N ASP A 36 -1.63 -0.93 3.44
CA ASP A 36 -1.11 0.44 3.26
C ASP A 36 -0.88 0.75 1.77
N GLN A 37 -0.26 -0.17 1.03
CA GLN A 37 -0.05 -0.01 -0.42
C GLN A 37 -1.38 0.06 -1.19
N LEU A 38 -2.34 -0.80 -0.85
CA LEU A 38 -3.66 -0.77 -1.48
C LEU A 38 -4.38 0.55 -1.22
N MET A 39 -4.27 1.09 0.00
CA MET A 39 -4.86 2.38 0.35
C MET A 39 -4.16 3.53 -0.38
N ASP A 40 -2.83 3.49 -0.52
CA ASP A 40 -2.08 4.45 -1.34
C ASP A 40 -2.50 4.40 -2.81
N ASP A 41 -2.65 3.19 -3.39
CA ASP A 41 -3.13 3.01 -4.76
C ASP A 41 -4.55 3.57 -4.94
N ILE A 42 -5.45 3.34 -3.98
CA ILE A 42 -6.81 3.91 -4.00
C ILE A 42 -6.76 5.43 -3.89
N ASN A 43 -5.97 5.98 -2.97
CA ASN A 43 -5.80 7.42 -2.80
C ASN A 43 -5.22 8.08 -4.06
N SER A 44 -4.38 7.38 -4.82
CA SER A 44 -3.84 7.89 -6.09
C SER A 44 -4.90 8.06 -7.19
N LEU A 45 -6.03 7.36 -7.07
CA LEU A 45 -7.18 7.49 -7.97
C LEU A 45 -8.11 8.64 -7.58
N ASP A 46 -7.89 9.26 -6.42
CA ASP A 46 -8.69 10.40 -5.98
C ASP A 46 -8.45 11.60 -6.92
N PRO A 47 -9.46 12.03 -7.70
CA PRO A 47 -9.32 13.14 -8.62
C PRO A 47 -8.99 14.46 -7.92
N GLU A 48 -9.28 14.63 -6.62
CA GLU A 48 -8.86 15.81 -5.85
C GLU A 48 -7.35 15.79 -5.53
N MET A 49 -6.71 14.61 -5.57
CA MET A 49 -5.26 14.44 -5.43
C MET A 49 -4.54 14.30 -6.78
N GLN A 50 -5.28 14.27 -7.88
CA GLN A 50 -4.73 14.41 -9.22
C GLN A 50 -4.44 15.89 -9.46
N ASP A 51 -3.17 16.22 -9.65
CA ASP A 51 -2.72 17.56 -9.97
C ASP A 51 -3.54 18.11 -11.15
N GLU A 52 -4.41 19.09 -10.89
CA GLU A 52 -5.23 19.78 -11.92
C GLU A 52 -4.35 20.54 -12.94
N GLY A 53 -3.04 20.56 -12.74
CA GLY A 53 -2.08 21.41 -13.43
C GLY A 53 -1.34 20.72 -14.57
N MET A 54 -2.02 20.47 -15.69
CA MET A 54 -1.52 20.76 -17.04
C MET A 54 -2.54 20.19 -18.04
N SER A 55 -3.53 21.01 -18.40
CA SER A 55 -3.94 21.02 -19.80
C SER A 55 -2.64 21.17 -20.58
N ALA A 56 -2.20 20.10 -21.25
CA ALA A 56 -1.19 20.23 -22.28
C ALA A 56 -1.81 21.16 -23.32
N GLU A 57 -1.64 22.47 -23.17
CA GLU A 57 -1.91 23.43 -24.21
C GLU A 57 -1.03 22.98 -25.37
N THR A 58 -1.66 22.32 -26.34
CA THR A 58 -1.05 22.07 -27.64
C THR A 58 -0.50 23.41 -28.10
N PRO A 59 0.83 23.56 -28.30
CA PRO A 59 1.37 24.79 -28.82
C PRO A 59 0.63 25.11 -30.11
N PRO A 60 0.25 26.38 -30.35
CA PRO A 60 -0.39 26.74 -31.61
C PRO A 60 0.48 26.26 -32.78
N PRO A 61 -0.13 25.75 -33.87
CA PRO A 61 0.62 25.36 -35.06
C PRO A 61 1.57 26.49 -35.44
N LYS A 62 2.86 26.20 -35.62
CA LYS A 62 3.77 27.19 -36.20
C LYS A 62 3.34 27.39 -37.64
N ASP A 63 2.83 28.57 -37.96
CA ASP A 63 2.60 28.98 -39.34
C ASP A 63 3.93 28.88 -40.10
N MET A 64 4.01 27.93 -41.03
CA MET A 64 5.13 27.73 -41.95
C MET A 64 4.94 28.63 -43.17
N ASP A 65 4.93 29.95 -42.93
CA ASP A 65 4.92 30.95 -43.99
C ASP A 65 6.25 31.72 -43.96
N GLU A 66 7.29 31.14 -44.57
CA GLU A 66 8.36 31.88 -45.26
C GLU A 66 9.38 30.88 -45.83
N TYR A 67 9.20 30.55 -47.10
CA TYR A 67 10.36 30.37 -47.98
C TYR A 67 10.04 31.08 -49.29
N GLU A 68 10.26 32.40 -49.29
CA GLU A 68 10.48 33.14 -50.52
C GLU A 68 11.85 32.76 -51.07
N ALA A 69 11.87 32.19 -52.28
CA ALA A 69 12.96 32.33 -53.26
C ALA A 69 12.44 32.01 -54.67
#